data_AF-A0A3D4TEE7-F1
#
_entry.id   AF-A0A3D4TEE7-F1
#
_cell.length_a   1.000
_cell.length_b   1.000
_cell.length_c   1.000
_cell.angle_alpha   90.00
_cell.angle_beta   90.00
_cell.angle_gamma   90.00
#
_symmetry.space_group_name_H-M   'P 1'
#
loop_
_entity.id
_entity.type
_entity.pdbx_description
1 polymer ?
#
loop_
_entity_poly.entity_id
_entity_poly.type
_entity_poly.pdbx_seq_one_letter_code
_entity_poly.pdbx_strand_id
1 'polypeptide(L)'
;MRLFRLIAFIIFFCTSSNAQSFVISDITGISFRNENYIGTINKTLEYLKYTPVQQKLLKELYTVCSKKWNLLPDTSFTTQFQVLKRGSVPNIQKTKNHSAFSIELMEIAAAELLDAVAKDVEDVQKINAFLRSTTATYQISIQYTPLEGSPMQKSGYFLVQRRPGIGFGLYSPEYDTSPSGFQSLLQKAVEILLDTTTASSTIQVVGAQPAVYADNFMMSYYAGKTAIQTTKNNAYLQLKLATDNTLLLRFDSSRFFGLNIEAKKIDHFPEQIRKAIEMGRKNRSYQFAARQQEFRSVLSDNNYFSSIIEMADPAYLDGYSSYLKYLPDNQHVLLRNNDTIARFKITVWKAYPERKFYYNKLYNGVDTNLMLEVEMPKLRTTEYQTPQEFEGVIFEKPFKVIAAPAFTYREIYFNNHLVMLAKGFSYPEYIILFDTKLSAAEIEALLILAFIETEPMMGFKNL
;
A
#
# COMPACT_ATOMS: atom_id res chain seq x y z
N MET A 1 4.47 -49.96 2.90
CA MET A 1 5.76 -49.29 2.58
C MET A 1 5.65 -48.73 1.16
N ARG A 2 6.06 -47.47 0.99
CA ARG A 2 5.59 -46.55 -0.05
C ARG A 2 6.09 -46.88 -1.46
N LEU A 3 5.14 -46.71 -2.38
CA LEU A 3 5.21 -46.70 -3.82
C LEU A 3 5.83 -45.36 -4.28
N PHE A 4 7.00 -45.37 -4.91
CA PHE A 4 7.50 -44.26 -5.74
C PHE A 4 7.56 -44.78 -7.19
N ARG A 5 6.59 -44.37 -8.00
CA ARG A 5 6.65 -44.46 -9.46
C ARG A 5 6.45 -43.05 -10.01
N LEU A 6 7.56 -42.46 -10.42
CA LEU A 6 7.62 -41.31 -11.33
C LEU A 6 7.13 -41.81 -12.69
N ILE A 7 5.91 -41.48 -13.07
CA ILE A 7 5.40 -41.66 -14.44
C ILE A 7 5.30 -40.28 -15.05
N ALA A 8 6.16 -40.04 -16.03
CA ALA A 8 6.09 -38.91 -16.94
C ALA A 8 4.74 -38.94 -17.66
N PHE A 9 3.94 -37.90 -17.46
CA PHE A 9 2.79 -37.62 -18.30
C PHE A 9 3.17 -36.54 -19.30
N ILE A 10 3.30 -36.96 -20.55
CA ILE A 10 3.32 -36.13 -21.74
C ILE A 10 1.97 -35.41 -21.81
N ILE A 11 1.98 -34.07 -21.81
CA ILE A 11 0.84 -33.26 -22.26
C ILE A 11 1.31 -32.44 -23.45
N PHE A 12 0.61 -32.67 -24.57
CA PHE A 12 0.71 -32.01 -25.85
C PHE A 12 0.76 -30.48 -25.74
N PHE A 13 1.82 -29.86 -26.25
CA PHE A 13 1.78 -28.49 -26.73
C PHE A 13 1.10 -28.48 -28.12
N CYS A 14 -0.22 -28.31 -28.15
CA CYS A 14 -0.88 -27.82 -29.36
C CYS A 14 -0.78 -26.29 -29.34
N THR A 15 0.14 -25.78 -30.13
CA THR A 15 0.21 -24.40 -30.56
C THR A 15 -1.06 -24.04 -31.33
N SER A 16 -1.92 -23.22 -30.73
CA SER A 16 -2.86 -22.40 -31.49
C SER A 16 -2.72 -20.95 -31.02
N SER A 17 -1.77 -20.26 -31.65
CA SER A 17 -1.59 -18.82 -31.52
C SER A 17 -2.69 -18.12 -32.30
N ASN A 18 -3.79 -17.77 -31.63
CA ASN A 18 -4.75 -16.80 -32.14
C ASN A 18 -4.60 -15.51 -31.33
N ALA A 19 -3.80 -14.59 -31.85
CA ALA A 19 -3.84 -13.19 -31.45
C ALA A 19 -3.56 -12.34 -32.70
N GLN A 20 -4.57 -11.56 -33.08
CA GLN A 20 -4.62 -10.67 -34.24
C GLN A 20 -3.77 -9.40 -34.01
N SER A 21 -3.29 -8.81 -35.11
CA SER A 21 -2.45 -7.61 -35.16
C SER A 21 -3.15 -6.48 -35.93
N PHE A 22 -2.81 -5.22 -35.61
CA PHE A 22 -2.98 -4.06 -36.50
C PHE A 22 -1.81 -3.08 -36.31
N VAL A 23 -1.40 -2.42 -37.40
CA VAL A 23 -0.28 -1.47 -37.56
C VAL A 23 -0.75 -0.36 -38.48
N ILE A 24 -0.54 0.94 -38.18
CA ILE A 24 -0.39 2.02 -39.22
C ILE A 24 0.41 3.25 -38.72
N SER A 25 1.54 3.55 -39.40
CA SER A 25 2.45 4.70 -39.26
C SER A 25 1.82 6.07 -39.62
N ASP A 26 2.19 7.25 -39.10
CA ASP A 26 3.41 8.05 -39.34
C ASP A 26 3.53 9.18 -38.29
N ILE A 27 4.74 9.42 -37.76
CA ILE A 27 5.05 9.80 -36.35
C ILE A 27 4.67 8.63 -35.44
N THR A 28 5.62 7.75 -35.13
CA THR A 28 5.22 6.36 -34.84
C THR A 28 5.83 5.79 -33.57
N GLY A 29 5.26 6.19 -32.45
CA GLY A 29 4.95 5.23 -31.40
C GLY A 29 5.77 5.30 -30.12
N ILE A 30 5.05 5.18 -29.00
CA ILE A 30 5.63 4.66 -27.78
C ILE A 30 5.41 3.14 -27.81
N SER A 31 6.49 2.39 -27.89
CA SER A 31 6.43 0.93 -27.97
C SER A 31 6.61 0.34 -26.58
N PHE A 32 5.58 -0.28 -26.03
CA PHE A 32 5.65 -0.92 -24.73
C PHE A 32 5.95 -2.41 -24.89
N ARG A 33 6.73 -2.96 -23.96
CA ARG A 33 7.02 -4.38 -23.92
C ARG A 33 6.42 -4.95 -22.65
N ASN A 34 5.33 -5.68 -22.80
CA ASN A 34 4.75 -6.45 -21.71
C ASN A 34 5.10 -7.92 -21.93
N GLU A 35 6.04 -8.43 -21.12
CA GLU A 35 6.31 -9.86 -21.05
C GLU A 35 5.43 -10.44 -19.96
N ASN A 36 4.44 -11.25 -20.35
CA ASN A 36 3.82 -12.17 -19.40
C ASN A 36 4.88 -13.14 -18.89
N TYR A 37 5.50 -12.79 -17.76
CA TYR A 37 6.20 -13.76 -16.94
C TYR A 37 5.13 -14.64 -16.28
N ILE A 38 5.11 -15.93 -16.60
CA ILE A 38 4.36 -16.91 -15.84
C ILE A 38 5.06 -17.01 -14.48
N GLY A 39 4.68 -16.12 -13.55
CA GLY A 39 5.23 -16.07 -12.19
C GLY A 39 4.95 -14.81 -11.40
N THR A 40 4.62 -13.67 -12.02
CA THR A 40 4.22 -12.44 -11.30
C THR A 40 2.89 -11.88 -11.80
N ILE A 41 2.04 -11.46 -10.87
CA ILE A 41 0.62 -11.09 -11.06
C ILE A 41 0.47 -9.63 -11.58
N ASN A 42 1.56 -9.00 -12.04
CA ASN A 42 1.61 -7.55 -12.24
C ASN A 42 1.02 -7.10 -13.58
N LYS A 43 0.06 -6.18 -13.52
CA LYS A 43 -0.70 -5.65 -14.64
C LYS A 43 -0.46 -4.16 -14.88
N THR A 44 0.52 -3.55 -14.21
CA THR A 44 0.78 -2.09 -14.33
C THR A 44 0.98 -1.63 -15.77
N LEU A 45 1.68 -2.42 -16.60
CA LEU A 45 1.86 -2.12 -18.02
C LEU A 45 0.56 -2.16 -18.84
N GLU A 46 -0.50 -2.79 -18.33
CA GLU A 46 -1.80 -2.81 -19.01
C GLU A 46 -2.50 -1.45 -19.01
N TYR A 47 -2.10 -0.51 -18.16
CA TYR A 47 -2.63 0.87 -18.17
C TYR A 47 -2.53 1.54 -19.54
N LEU A 48 -1.56 1.10 -20.34
CA LEU A 48 -1.30 1.60 -21.69
C LEU A 48 -2.32 1.14 -22.72
N LYS A 49 -3.20 0.20 -22.38
CA LYS A 49 -4.37 -0.16 -23.21
C LYS A 49 -5.47 0.90 -23.12
N TYR A 50 -5.46 1.75 -22.10
CA TYR A 50 -6.56 2.68 -21.81
C TYR A 50 -6.28 4.09 -22.33
N THR A 51 -7.15 4.58 -23.22
CA THR A 51 -7.04 5.91 -23.86
C THR A 51 -6.82 7.08 -22.90
N PRO A 52 -7.48 7.17 -21.72
CA PRO A 52 -7.24 8.27 -20.79
C PRO A 52 -5.79 8.33 -20.26
N VAL A 53 -5.16 7.18 -20.06
CA VAL A 53 -3.75 7.10 -19.64
C VAL A 53 -2.84 7.55 -20.76
N GLN A 54 -3.09 7.03 -21.96
CA GLN A 54 -2.34 7.35 -23.18
C GLN A 54 -2.30 8.86 -23.45
N GLN A 55 -3.47 9.51 -23.46
CA GLN A 55 -3.60 10.94 -23.76
C GLN A 55 -2.83 11.80 -22.76
N LYS A 56 -2.97 11.51 -21.46
CA LYS A 56 -2.31 12.31 -20.42
C LYS A 56 -0.80 12.05 -20.37
N LEU A 57 -0.36 10.80 -20.56
CA LEU A 57 1.05 10.46 -20.70
C LEU A 57 1.69 11.21 -21.88
N LEU A 58 1.03 11.25 -23.04
CA LEU A 58 1.54 11.97 -24.21
C LEU A 58 1.73 13.45 -23.94
N LYS A 59 0.75 14.08 -23.27
CA LYS A 59 0.83 15.49 -22.90
C LYS A 59 2.03 15.78 -21.98
N GLU A 60 2.25 14.93 -20.98
CA GLU A 60 3.36 15.06 -20.03
C GLU A 60 4.71 14.84 -20.73
N LEU A 61 4.83 13.80 -21.55
CA LEU A 61 6.04 13.51 -22.32
C LEU A 61 6.39 14.61 -23.31
N TYR A 62 5.39 15.16 -24.00
CA TYR A 62 5.58 16.31 -24.89
C TYR A 62 6.15 17.51 -24.13
N THR A 63 5.60 17.80 -22.95
CA THR A 63 6.04 18.92 -22.09
C THR A 63 7.50 18.74 -21.66
N VAL A 64 7.90 17.53 -21.27
CA VAL A 64 9.29 17.23 -20.89
C VAL A 64 10.24 17.33 -22.08
N CYS A 65 9.90 16.71 -23.21
CA CYS A 65 10.77 16.66 -24.39
C CYS A 65 10.97 18.04 -25.03
N SER A 66 9.90 18.84 -25.12
CA SER A 66 9.97 20.22 -25.61
C SER A 66 10.85 21.07 -24.70
N LYS A 67 10.69 20.99 -23.38
CA LYS A 67 11.49 21.78 -22.42
C LYS A 67 12.98 21.40 -22.40
N LYS A 68 13.29 20.10 -22.40
CA LYS A 68 14.68 19.65 -22.21
C LYS A 68 15.51 19.79 -23.48
N TRP A 69 14.95 19.46 -24.64
CA TRP A 69 15.73 19.34 -25.88
C TRP A 69 15.15 20.15 -27.06
N ASN A 70 14.11 20.97 -26.88
CA ASN A 70 13.45 21.71 -27.98
C ASN A 70 13.00 20.80 -29.15
N LEU A 71 12.78 19.50 -28.91
CA LEU A 71 12.66 18.49 -29.96
C LEU A 71 11.34 18.52 -30.73
N LEU A 72 10.30 19.11 -30.15
CA LEU A 72 8.92 18.88 -30.56
C LEU A 72 8.18 20.21 -30.76
N PRO A 73 8.39 20.90 -31.90
CA PRO A 73 7.70 22.16 -32.20
C PRO A 73 6.25 21.98 -32.68
N ASP A 74 5.85 20.77 -33.06
CA ASP A 74 4.54 20.51 -33.67
C ASP A 74 3.60 19.81 -32.68
N THR A 75 2.30 20.08 -32.72
CA THR A 75 1.29 19.40 -31.86
C THR A 75 0.58 18.25 -32.58
N SER A 76 0.90 18.06 -33.86
CA SER A 76 0.29 17.08 -34.76
C SER A 76 1.03 15.75 -34.73
N PHE A 77 0.99 15.02 -33.61
CA PHE A 77 1.60 13.67 -33.51
C PHE A 77 0.58 12.58 -33.81
N THR A 78 0.90 11.67 -34.73
CA THR A 78 0.34 10.32 -34.64
C THR A 78 1.04 9.62 -33.48
N THR A 79 0.30 8.86 -32.68
CA THR A 79 0.90 8.06 -31.60
C THR A 79 0.38 6.65 -31.71
N GLN A 80 1.28 5.69 -31.61
CA GLN A 80 0.94 4.29 -31.49
C GLN A 80 1.40 3.77 -30.15
N PHE A 81 0.52 3.05 -29.46
CA PHE A 81 0.84 2.26 -28.29
C PHE A 81 0.89 0.81 -28.74
N GLN A 82 2.07 0.20 -28.73
CA GLN A 82 2.25 -1.18 -29.18
C GLN A 82 2.72 -2.07 -28.03
N VAL A 83 2.30 -3.33 -28.02
CA VAL A 83 2.83 -4.35 -27.10
C VAL A 83 3.69 -5.32 -27.90
N LEU A 84 4.99 -5.37 -27.64
CA LEU A 84 5.93 -6.24 -28.34
C LEU A 84 6.17 -7.57 -27.63
N LYS A 85 6.44 -8.64 -28.41
CA LYS A 85 6.89 -9.94 -27.89
C LYS A 85 8.38 -9.88 -27.53
N ARG A 86 8.79 -10.67 -26.52
CA ARG A 86 10.19 -10.87 -26.12
C ARG A 86 11.09 -11.13 -27.34
N GLY A 87 12.13 -10.30 -27.52
CA GLY A 87 13.08 -10.40 -28.63
C GLY A 87 12.67 -9.71 -29.94
N SER A 88 11.50 -9.05 -29.99
CA SER A 88 11.10 -8.26 -31.16
C SER A 88 11.77 -6.89 -31.11
N VAL A 89 12.35 -6.45 -32.24
CA VAL A 89 12.87 -5.09 -32.37
C VAL A 89 11.71 -4.17 -32.80
N PRO A 90 11.45 -3.06 -32.11
CA PRO A 90 10.46 -2.09 -32.55
C PRO A 90 10.83 -1.57 -33.95
N ASN A 91 9.93 -1.67 -34.92
CA ASN A 91 10.16 -1.10 -36.26
C ASN A 91 9.82 0.40 -36.25
N ILE A 92 10.75 1.21 -35.77
CA ILE A 92 10.63 2.66 -35.69
C ILE A 92 11.26 3.26 -36.95
N GLN A 93 10.44 3.75 -37.88
CA GLN A 93 10.94 4.36 -39.11
C GLN A 93 10.74 5.87 -39.11
N LYS A 94 11.85 6.59 -39.27
CA LYS A 94 11.84 8.02 -39.61
C LYS A 94 11.22 8.19 -40.99
N THR A 95 10.35 9.18 -41.15
CA THR A 95 9.86 9.57 -42.48
C THR A 95 10.70 10.72 -43.02
N LYS A 96 10.50 11.08 -44.30
CA LYS A 96 11.17 12.24 -44.88
C LYS A 96 10.86 13.57 -44.16
N ASN A 97 9.71 13.64 -43.47
CA ASN A 97 9.18 14.88 -42.92
C ASN A 97 9.09 14.91 -41.39
N HIS A 98 9.33 13.79 -40.70
CA HIS A 98 9.19 13.71 -39.24
C HIS A 98 10.35 12.94 -38.58
N SER A 99 10.83 13.47 -37.45
CA SER A 99 11.72 12.76 -36.53
C SER A 99 10.99 11.56 -35.91
N ALA A 100 11.73 10.53 -35.52
CA ALA A 100 11.17 9.37 -34.81
C ALA A 100 11.60 9.39 -33.34
N PHE A 101 10.64 9.20 -32.44
CA PHE A 101 10.88 9.12 -31.00
C PHE A 101 10.13 7.91 -30.46
N SER A 102 10.82 7.08 -29.67
CA SER A 102 10.24 5.91 -29.04
C SER A 102 10.72 5.76 -27.61
N ILE A 103 9.81 5.34 -26.73
CA ILE A 103 10.16 4.87 -25.39
C ILE A 103 9.82 3.38 -25.37
N GLU A 104 10.80 2.56 -25.03
CA GLU A 104 10.64 1.15 -24.68
C GLU A 104 10.61 1.01 -23.16
N LEU A 105 9.64 0.26 -22.67
CA LEU A 105 9.43 -0.02 -21.26
C LEU A 105 9.28 -1.52 -21.10
N MET A 106 10.10 -2.11 -20.25
CA MET A 106 10.07 -3.54 -19.94
C MET A 106 10.10 -3.71 -18.43
N GLU A 107 9.16 -4.48 -17.88
CA GLU A 107 9.28 -4.99 -16.51
C GLU A 107 10.28 -6.15 -16.51
N ILE A 108 11.27 -6.12 -15.61
CA ILE A 108 12.32 -7.13 -15.51
C ILE A 108 12.35 -7.75 -14.12
N ALA A 109 12.79 -9.00 -14.03
CA ALA A 109 12.97 -9.66 -12.74
C ALA A 109 14.16 -9.04 -11.98
N ALA A 110 14.10 -9.09 -10.65
CA ALA A 110 15.21 -8.65 -9.79
C ALA A 110 16.53 -9.37 -10.10
N ALA A 111 16.47 -10.66 -10.44
CA ALA A 111 17.62 -11.44 -10.86
C ALA A 111 18.21 -10.92 -12.19
N GLU A 112 17.36 -10.61 -13.17
CA GLU A 112 17.80 -10.04 -14.45
C GLU A 112 18.46 -8.66 -14.27
N LEU A 113 17.98 -7.85 -13.32
CA LEU A 113 18.68 -6.61 -12.94
C LEU A 113 20.08 -6.92 -12.39
N LEU A 114 20.19 -7.82 -11.41
CA LEU A 114 21.48 -8.15 -10.79
C LEU A 114 22.49 -8.64 -11.83
N ASP A 115 22.08 -9.53 -12.74
CA ASP A 115 22.92 -10.04 -13.82
C ASP A 115 23.39 -8.91 -14.78
N ALA A 116 22.57 -7.88 -14.97
CA ALA A 116 22.85 -6.79 -15.90
C ALA A 116 23.75 -5.68 -15.33
N VAL A 117 23.75 -5.45 -14.02
CA VAL A 117 24.46 -4.31 -13.40
C VAL A 117 25.44 -4.66 -12.29
N ALA A 118 25.31 -5.80 -11.60
CA ALA A 118 26.23 -6.13 -10.52
C ALA A 118 27.55 -6.69 -11.07
N LYS A 119 28.68 -6.10 -10.68
CA LYS A 119 30.01 -6.56 -11.12
C LYS A 119 30.70 -7.45 -10.09
N ASP A 120 30.31 -7.31 -8.82
CA ASP A 120 30.88 -8.05 -7.70
C ASP A 120 29.85 -8.28 -6.58
N VAL A 121 30.30 -8.95 -5.51
CA VAL A 121 29.45 -9.28 -4.35
C VAL A 121 29.00 -8.03 -3.57
N GLU A 122 29.77 -6.95 -3.58
CA GLU A 122 29.43 -5.71 -2.89
C GLU A 122 28.27 -4.99 -3.60
N ASP A 123 28.32 -4.94 -4.93
CA ASP A 123 27.22 -4.43 -5.77
C ASP A 123 25.93 -5.22 -5.53
N VAL A 124 26.02 -6.55 -5.48
CA VAL A 124 24.87 -7.42 -5.17
C VAL A 124 24.25 -7.06 -3.81
N GLN A 125 25.07 -6.82 -2.78
CA GLN A 125 24.57 -6.44 -1.46
C GLN A 125 23.88 -5.06 -1.47
N LYS A 126 24.48 -4.07 -2.13
CA LYS A 126 23.91 -2.72 -2.27
C LYS A 126 22.59 -2.75 -3.03
N ILE A 127 22.52 -3.44 -4.16
CA ILE A 127 21.30 -3.55 -4.98
C ILE A 127 20.21 -4.30 -4.22
N ASN A 128 20.56 -5.40 -3.53
CA ASN A 128 19.61 -6.15 -2.70
C ASN A 128 19.00 -5.29 -1.58
N ALA A 129 19.72 -4.32 -1.02
CA ALA A 129 19.15 -3.41 -0.03
C ALA A 129 17.98 -2.60 -0.60
N PHE A 130 18.07 -2.14 -1.85
CA PHE A 130 16.97 -1.44 -2.54
C PHE A 130 15.83 -2.39 -2.95
N LEU A 131 16.17 -3.58 -3.43
CA LEU A 131 15.19 -4.59 -3.88
C LEU A 131 14.23 -5.03 -2.78
N ARG A 132 14.67 -5.07 -1.52
CA ARG A 132 13.82 -5.42 -0.36
C ARG A 132 12.57 -4.54 -0.22
N SER A 133 12.60 -3.32 -0.73
CA SER A 133 11.48 -2.36 -0.68
C SER A 133 10.91 -2.04 -2.07
N THR A 134 11.38 -2.74 -3.10
CA THR A 134 10.98 -2.53 -4.49
C THR A 134 9.80 -3.44 -4.82
N THR A 135 8.76 -2.88 -5.42
CA THR A 135 7.59 -3.63 -5.88
C THR A 135 7.70 -4.07 -7.33
N ALA A 136 8.38 -3.27 -8.16
CA ALA A 136 8.70 -3.65 -9.52
C ALA A 136 9.97 -2.97 -10.02
N THR A 137 10.60 -3.60 -11.00
CA THR A 137 11.79 -3.09 -11.67
C THR A 137 11.47 -2.92 -13.14
N TYR A 138 11.71 -1.72 -13.65
CA TYR A 138 11.50 -1.39 -15.06
C TYR A 138 12.82 -1.02 -15.72
N GLN A 139 13.12 -1.64 -16.86
CA GLN A 139 14.08 -1.11 -17.81
C GLN A 139 13.35 -0.15 -18.76
N ILE A 140 13.83 1.09 -18.83
CA ILE A 140 13.27 2.11 -19.71
C ILE A 140 14.36 2.58 -20.66
N SER A 141 14.04 2.55 -21.95
CA SER A 141 14.94 2.96 -23.02
C SER A 141 14.25 4.01 -23.88
N ILE A 142 14.97 5.07 -24.23
CA ILE A 142 14.52 6.11 -25.13
C ILE A 142 15.41 6.07 -26.35
N GLN A 143 14.79 6.05 -27.53
CA GLN A 143 15.47 6.21 -28.80
C GLN A 143 14.86 7.41 -29.53
N TYR A 144 15.74 8.31 -29.98
CA TYR A 144 15.37 9.48 -30.76
C TYR A 144 16.21 9.51 -32.03
N THR A 145 15.53 9.59 -33.17
CA THR A 145 16.13 9.70 -34.49
C THR A 145 15.67 11.01 -35.14
N PRO A 146 16.49 12.07 -35.08
CA PRO A 146 16.08 13.37 -35.60
C PRO A 146 15.99 13.40 -37.13
N LEU A 147 15.29 14.40 -37.66
CA LEU A 147 15.33 14.77 -39.08
C LEU A 147 16.74 15.11 -39.56
N GLU A 148 17.50 15.84 -38.75
CA GLU A 148 18.88 16.21 -39.00
C GLU A 148 19.72 15.96 -37.75
N GLY A 149 20.94 15.44 -37.91
CA GLY A 149 21.84 15.08 -36.81
C GLY A 149 21.86 13.59 -36.47
N SER A 150 22.61 13.25 -35.42
CA SER A 150 22.86 11.87 -35.02
C SER A 150 21.70 11.29 -34.19
N PRO A 151 21.34 10.01 -34.41
CA PRO A 151 20.40 9.32 -33.53
C PRO A 151 20.99 9.18 -32.13
N MET A 152 20.10 9.11 -31.14
CA MET A 152 20.47 8.98 -29.75
C MET A 152 19.65 7.86 -29.09
N GLN A 153 20.31 7.06 -28.27
CA GLN A 153 19.69 6.02 -27.46
C GLN A 153 20.20 6.13 -26.01
N LYS A 154 19.27 6.09 -25.05
CA LYS A 154 19.58 6.09 -23.63
C LYS A 154 18.70 5.09 -22.89
N SER A 155 19.27 4.40 -21.92
CA SER A 155 18.57 3.38 -21.14
C SER A 155 18.90 3.49 -19.66
N GLY A 156 17.96 3.10 -18.81
CA GLY A 156 18.15 3.07 -17.35
C GLY A 156 17.23 2.07 -16.67
N TYR A 157 17.56 1.73 -15.43
CA TYR A 157 16.79 0.83 -14.58
C TYR A 157 16.08 1.63 -13.49
N PHE A 158 14.78 1.42 -13.34
CA PHE A 158 13.90 2.15 -12.44
C PHE A 158 13.26 1.19 -11.44
N LEU A 159 13.72 1.26 -10.19
CA LEU A 159 13.22 0.46 -9.10
C LEU A 159 12.07 1.23 -8.45
N VAL A 160 10.86 0.71 -8.61
CA VAL A 160 9.65 1.31 -8.06
C VAL A 160 9.48 0.86 -6.64
N GLN A 161 9.45 1.84 -5.74
CA GLN A 161 9.07 1.61 -4.35
C GLN A 161 7.68 2.15 -4.13
N ARG A 162 6.80 1.35 -3.53
CA ARG A 162 5.54 1.85 -2.99
C ARG A 162 5.87 2.82 -1.88
N ARG A 163 5.74 4.11 -2.16
CA ARG A 163 5.78 5.08 -1.08
C ARG A 163 4.43 5.06 -0.40
N PRO A 164 4.36 5.05 0.95
CA PRO A 164 3.17 5.45 1.67
C PRO A 164 2.84 6.89 1.24
N GLY A 165 2.06 7.03 0.17
CA GLY A 165 1.57 8.31 -0.29
C GLY A 165 0.42 8.79 0.60
N ILE A 166 -0.03 10.02 0.39
CA ILE A 166 -1.20 10.58 1.10
C ILE A 166 -2.52 9.85 0.81
N GLY A 167 -2.57 8.93 -0.17
CA GLY A 167 -3.80 8.24 -0.58
C GLY A 167 -4.30 7.19 0.42
N PHE A 168 -5.61 7.08 0.54
CA PHE A 168 -6.34 6.12 1.39
C PHE A 168 -7.04 5.06 0.54
N GLY A 169 -7.42 3.94 1.15
CA GLY A 169 -8.16 2.84 0.50
C GLY A 169 -7.42 1.50 0.53
N LEU A 170 -7.97 0.49 -0.14
CA LEU A 170 -7.37 -0.85 -0.25
C LEU A 170 -6.46 -0.93 -1.48
N TYR A 171 -5.19 -1.30 -1.26
CA TYR A 171 -4.24 -1.42 -2.36
C TYR A 171 -4.52 -2.64 -3.24
N SER A 172 -4.28 -2.49 -4.54
CA SER A 172 -4.26 -3.61 -5.46
C SER A 172 -2.93 -4.38 -5.33
N PRO A 173 -2.95 -5.71 -5.13
CA PRO A 173 -1.76 -6.53 -5.26
C PRO A 173 -1.38 -6.78 -6.73
N GLU A 174 -2.28 -6.51 -7.68
CA GLU A 174 -2.07 -6.78 -9.12
C GLU A 174 -1.41 -5.62 -9.86
N TYR A 175 -1.36 -4.42 -9.25
CA TYR A 175 -0.76 -3.23 -9.85
C TYR A 175 0.21 -2.60 -8.84
N ASP A 176 1.44 -2.31 -9.24
CA ASP A 176 2.42 -1.68 -8.35
C ASP A 176 2.09 -0.22 -8.08
N THR A 177 1.62 0.44 -9.13
CA THR A 177 1.39 1.87 -9.18
C THR A 177 -0.05 2.16 -9.58
N SER A 178 -0.59 3.28 -9.12
CA SER A 178 -1.84 3.82 -9.64
C SER A 178 -1.68 4.32 -11.08
N PRO A 179 -2.78 4.53 -11.82
CA PRO A 179 -2.71 5.14 -13.15
C PRO A 179 -1.90 6.46 -13.20
N SER A 180 -2.08 7.33 -12.20
CA SER A 180 -1.33 8.59 -12.11
C SER A 180 0.10 8.39 -11.61
N GLY A 181 0.33 7.41 -10.73
CA GLY A 181 1.66 7.01 -10.29
C GLY A 181 2.51 6.47 -11.44
N PHE A 182 1.90 5.69 -12.33
CA PHE A 182 2.52 5.19 -13.55
C PHE A 182 2.93 6.32 -14.50
N GLN A 183 2.05 7.31 -14.70
CA GLN A 183 2.35 8.51 -15.48
C GLN A 183 3.54 9.28 -14.90
N SER A 184 3.51 9.52 -13.57
CA SER A 184 4.60 10.20 -12.87
C SER A 184 5.93 9.43 -12.97
N LEU A 185 5.89 8.10 -12.91
CA LEU A 185 7.07 7.24 -13.11
C LEU A 185 7.67 7.46 -14.50
N LEU A 186 6.86 7.38 -15.55
CA LEU A 186 7.33 7.54 -16.92
C LEU A 186 7.82 8.96 -17.21
N GLN A 187 7.10 9.98 -16.72
CA GLN A 187 7.53 11.37 -16.84
C GLN A 187 8.92 11.54 -16.21
N LYS A 188 9.10 11.07 -14.97
CA LYS A 188 10.38 11.17 -14.26
C LYS A 188 11.49 10.37 -14.94
N ALA A 189 11.18 9.19 -15.47
CA ALA A 189 12.14 8.37 -16.20
C ALA A 189 12.64 9.09 -17.45
N VAL A 190 11.73 9.70 -18.21
CA VAL A 190 12.09 10.50 -19.38
C VAL A 190 12.88 11.74 -18.97
N GLU A 191 12.48 12.47 -17.94
CA GLU A 191 13.24 13.62 -17.43
C GLU A 191 14.70 13.26 -17.09
N ILE A 192 14.91 12.11 -16.43
CA ILE A 192 16.24 11.64 -16.05
C ILE A 192 17.05 11.19 -17.26
N LEU A 193 16.47 10.36 -18.13
CA LEU A 193 17.18 9.84 -19.30
C LEU A 193 17.52 10.97 -20.27
N LEU A 194 16.63 11.95 -20.47
CA LEU A 194 16.91 13.08 -21.33
C LEU A 194 17.89 14.10 -20.72
N ASP A 195 18.29 13.94 -19.46
CA ASP A 195 19.26 14.84 -18.86
C ASP A 195 20.67 14.64 -19.47
N THR A 196 21.24 15.70 -20.04
CA THR A 196 22.58 15.68 -20.66
C THR A 196 23.70 15.85 -19.65
N THR A 197 23.38 16.17 -18.39
CA THR A 197 24.36 16.43 -17.33
C THR A 197 24.70 15.19 -16.50
N THR A 198 23.92 14.11 -16.62
CA THR A 198 24.15 12.86 -15.88
C THR A 198 24.89 11.83 -16.73
N ALA A 199 26.01 11.33 -16.21
CA ALA A 199 26.76 10.23 -16.83
C ALA A 199 25.97 8.90 -16.72
N SER A 200 26.02 8.10 -17.78
CA SER A 200 25.18 6.93 -18.03
C SER A 200 25.30 5.77 -17.02
N SER A 201 24.20 5.02 -16.90
CA SER A 201 23.92 3.82 -16.08
C SER A 201 23.48 4.09 -14.64
N THR A 202 22.43 4.88 -14.46
CA THR A 202 21.86 5.14 -13.14
C THR A 202 20.70 4.18 -12.87
N ILE A 203 20.92 3.23 -11.96
CA ILE A 203 19.83 2.61 -11.21
C ILE A 203 19.13 3.76 -10.47
N GLN A 204 17.84 3.94 -10.74
CA GLN A 204 17.03 5.01 -10.16
C GLN A 204 15.97 4.42 -9.26
N VAL A 205 15.93 4.87 -8.02
CA VAL A 205 14.84 4.54 -7.10
C VAL A 205 13.74 5.58 -7.23
N VAL A 206 12.55 5.16 -7.66
CA VAL A 206 11.41 6.04 -7.87
C VAL A 206 10.27 5.63 -6.94
N GLY A 207 9.78 6.60 -6.19
CA GLY A 207 8.55 6.43 -5.43
C GLY A 207 7.33 6.65 -6.32
N ALA A 208 6.42 5.68 -6.33
CA ALA A 208 5.13 5.82 -7.00
C ALA A 208 3.98 5.59 -6.01
N GLN A 209 2.85 6.26 -6.26
CA GLN A 209 1.62 6.03 -5.51
C GLN A 209 1.07 4.65 -5.88
N PRO A 210 0.67 3.81 -4.90
CA PRO A 210 0.10 2.49 -5.17
C PRO A 210 -1.30 2.61 -5.80
N ALA A 211 -1.69 1.61 -6.58
CA ALA A 211 -3.07 1.51 -7.06
C ALA A 211 -4.01 1.19 -5.91
N VAL A 212 -5.13 1.90 -5.86
CA VAL A 212 -6.18 1.72 -4.86
C VAL A 212 -7.48 1.32 -5.55
N TYR A 213 -8.19 0.34 -4.98
CA TYR A 213 -9.53 -0.02 -5.42
C TYR A 213 -10.55 1.03 -4.97
N ALA A 214 -11.45 1.42 -5.88
CA ALA A 214 -12.59 2.25 -5.52
C ALA A 214 -13.53 1.49 -4.57
N ASP A 215 -14.24 2.23 -3.74
CA ASP A 215 -15.17 1.66 -2.77
C ASP A 215 -16.44 2.51 -2.67
N ASN A 216 -17.53 1.93 -2.14
CA ASN A 216 -18.82 2.62 -2.01
C ASN A 216 -19.06 3.27 -0.64
N PHE A 217 -18.09 3.27 0.28
CA PHE A 217 -18.36 3.55 1.69
C PHE A 217 -17.38 4.55 2.34
N MET A 218 -16.10 4.55 1.97
CA MET A 218 -15.07 5.46 2.46
C MET A 218 -14.52 6.41 1.40
N MET A 219 -14.57 6.06 0.11
CA MET A 219 -13.97 6.87 -0.96
C MET A 219 -14.44 8.33 -0.97
N SER A 220 -15.74 8.56 -0.76
CA SER A 220 -16.29 9.92 -0.68
C SER A 220 -15.78 10.75 0.50
N TYR A 221 -15.24 10.10 1.54
CA TYR A 221 -14.74 10.77 2.73
C TYR A 221 -13.29 11.24 2.57
N TYR A 222 -12.45 10.53 1.82
CA TYR A 222 -11.04 10.90 1.67
C TYR A 222 -10.69 11.48 0.29
N ALA A 223 -11.45 11.19 -0.78
CA ALA A 223 -11.14 11.69 -2.10
C ALA A 223 -11.20 13.23 -2.15
N GLY A 224 -10.13 13.86 -2.66
CA GLY A 224 -9.97 15.30 -2.76
C GLY A 224 -9.77 16.02 -1.43
N LYS A 225 -9.61 15.30 -0.31
CA LYS A 225 -9.36 15.90 1.00
C LYS A 225 -7.87 16.03 1.28
N THR A 226 -7.51 17.10 1.97
CA THR A 226 -6.13 17.30 2.44
C THR A 226 -5.84 16.39 3.62
N ALA A 227 -4.81 15.56 3.48
CA ALA A 227 -4.27 14.78 4.57
C ALA A 227 -3.16 15.55 5.30
N ILE A 228 -3.21 15.55 6.63
CA ILE A 228 -2.15 16.02 7.52
C ILE A 228 -1.09 14.93 7.58
N GLN A 229 0.15 15.26 7.21
CA GLN A 229 1.29 14.35 7.34
C GLN A 229 1.90 14.46 8.74
N THR A 230 2.18 13.31 9.33
CA THR A 230 2.95 13.23 10.58
C THR A 230 4.44 13.35 10.30
N THR A 231 5.13 14.23 11.01
CA THR A 231 6.60 14.29 11.02
C THR A 231 7.14 13.39 12.12
N LYS A 232 7.91 12.36 11.75
CA LYS A 232 8.56 11.47 12.72
C LYS A 232 10.01 11.90 12.94
N ASN A 233 10.40 12.09 14.20
CA ASN A 233 11.78 12.30 14.61
C ASN A 233 12.12 11.34 15.76
N ASN A 234 12.93 10.32 15.48
CA ASN A 234 13.21 9.21 16.39
C ASN A 234 11.91 8.56 16.90
N ALA A 235 11.68 8.61 18.21
CA ALA A 235 10.48 8.07 18.86
C ALA A 235 9.27 9.02 18.85
N TYR A 236 9.46 10.28 18.43
CA TYR A 236 8.44 11.31 18.52
C TYR A 236 7.72 11.49 17.18
N LEU A 237 6.41 11.66 17.27
CA LEU A 237 5.50 11.92 16.18
C LEU A 237 4.89 13.29 16.37
N GLN A 238 5.18 14.19 15.45
CA GLN A 238 4.63 15.53 15.45
C GLN A 238 3.51 15.64 14.42
N LEU A 239 2.35 16.12 14.86
CA LEU A 239 1.21 16.41 14.00
C LEU A 239 0.84 17.88 14.14
N LYS A 240 0.88 18.61 13.03
CA LYS A 240 0.41 20.00 12.98
C LYS A 240 -1.04 20.01 12.53
N LEU A 241 -1.95 20.29 13.45
CA LEU A 241 -3.37 20.41 13.17
C LEU A 241 -3.67 21.73 12.45
N ALA A 242 -4.81 21.79 11.75
CA ALA A 242 -5.22 22.99 11.02
C ALA A 242 -5.50 24.21 11.93
N THR A 243 -5.70 24.00 13.24
CA THR A 243 -5.96 25.05 14.23
C THR A 243 -4.67 25.60 14.86
N ASP A 244 -3.51 25.48 14.20
CA ASP A 244 -2.16 25.76 14.71
C ASP A 244 -1.73 24.96 15.96
N ASN A 245 -2.60 24.07 16.46
CA ASN A 245 -2.26 23.14 17.53
C ASN A 245 -1.27 22.10 17.01
N THR A 246 -0.18 21.93 17.74
CA THR A 246 0.76 20.84 17.50
C THR A 246 0.53 19.74 18.53
N LEU A 247 0.40 18.50 18.08
CA LEU A 247 0.48 17.30 18.92
C LEU A 247 1.88 16.71 18.80
N LEU A 248 2.44 16.28 19.93
CA LEU A 248 3.71 15.56 19.96
C LEU A 248 3.54 14.27 20.76
N LEU A 249 3.40 13.16 20.05
CA LEU A 249 3.10 11.86 20.62
C LEU A 249 4.33 10.94 20.59
N ARG A 250 4.47 10.08 21.60
CA ARG A 250 5.42 8.97 21.63
C ARG A 250 4.65 7.67 21.79
N PHE A 251 4.98 6.68 20.96
CA PHE A 251 4.40 5.33 20.99
C PHE A 251 5.52 4.37 21.43
N ASP A 252 5.39 3.79 22.61
CA ASP A 252 6.35 2.80 23.10
C ASP A 252 5.88 1.39 22.69
N SER A 253 6.79 0.42 22.60
CA SER A 253 6.44 -0.96 22.21
C SER A 253 5.62 -1.65 23.29
N SER A 254 4.69 -2.51 22.88
CA SER A 254 3.91 -3.31 23.81
C SER A 254 4.76 -4.38 24.53
N ARG A 255 4.34 -4.74 25.75
CA ARG A 255 4.91 -5.80 26.57
C ARG A 255 3.83 -6.76 27.01
N PHE A 256 4.19 -8.03 27.14
CA PHE A 256 3.28 -9.08 27.60
C PHE A 256 3.57 -9.48 29.03
N PHE A 257 2.51 -9.64 29.80
CA PHE A 257 2.57 -10.11 31.18
C PHE A 257 1.61 -11.29 31.35
N GLY A 258 2.12 -12.45 31.75
CA GLY A 258 1.28 -13.59 32.11
C GLY A 258 0.39 -13.23 33.30
N LEU A 259 -0.91 -13.54 33.19
CA LEU A 259 -1.87 -13.32 34.27
C LEU A 259 -2.14 -14.63 35.00
N ASN A 260 -1.80 -14.68 36.28
CA ASN A 260 -2.22 -15.78 37.14
C ASN A 260 -3.64 -15.53 37.68
N ILE A 261 -4.63 -16.16 37.06
CA ILE A 261 -6.05 -16.04 37.43
C ILE A 261 -6.48 -17.15 38.41
N GLU A 262 -5.62 -18.13 38.71
CA GLU A 262 -5.92 -19.21 39.67
C GLU A 262 -6.04 -18.68 41.10
N ALA A 263 -5.30 -17.63 41.44
CA ALA A 263 -5.26 -17.06 42.79
C ALA A 263 -6.44 -16.14 43.17
N LYS A 264 -7.36 -15.82 42.25
CA LYS A 264 -8.47 -14.86 42.50
C LYS A 264 -9.83 -15.55 42.60
N LYS A 265 -10.67 -15.10 43.55
CA LYS A 265 -12.08 -15.51 43.68
C LYS A 265 -12.88 -14.97 42.48
N ILE A 266 -13.45 -15.85 41.66
CA ILE A 266 -14.10 -15.44 40.40
C ILE A 266 -15.44 -14.72 40.64
N ASP A 267 -16.07 -14.94 41.80
CA ASP A 267 -17.45 -14.49 42.08
C ASP A 267 -17.66 -12.96 42.04
N HIS A 268 -16.56 -12.19 42.05
CA HIS A 268 -16.60 -10.71 41.97
C HIS A 268 -16.55 -10.17 40.52
N PHE A 269 -16.40 -11.04 39.52
CA PHE A 269 -16.36 -10.63 38.12
C PHE A 269 -17.74 -10.75 37.46
N PRO A 270 -18.08 -9.83 36.52
CA PRO A 270 -19.23 -9.97 35.64
C PRO A 270 -19.33 -11.35 34.97
N GLU A 271 -20.56 -11.84 34.72
CA GLU A 271 -20.82 -13.20 34.24
C GLU A 271 -20.02 -13.57 32.99
N GLN A 272 -19.86 -12.65 32.04
CA GLN A 272 -19.12 -12.90 30.80
C GLN A 272 -17.62 -13.09 31.05
N ILE A 273 -17.03 -12.34 31.97
CA ILE A 273 -15.63 -12.53 32.40
C ILE A 273 -15.51 -13.85 33.15
N ARG A 274 -16.45 -14.15 34.05
CA ARG A 274 -16.47 -15.43 34.75
C ARG A 274 -16.50 -16.59 33.76
N LYS A 275 -17.35 -16.53 32.72
CA LYS A 275 -17.40 -17.53 31.64
C LYS A 275 -16.07 -17.64 30.89
N ALA A 276 -15.42 -16.52 30.57
CA ALA A 276 -14.11 -16.54 29.90
C ALA A 276 -13.01 -17.15 30.80
N ILE A 277 -12.97 -16.78 32.08
CA ILE A 277 -12.05 -17.36 33.08
C ILE A 277 -12.33 -18.85 33.28
N GLU A 278 -13.60 -19.26 33.40
CA GLU A 278 -14.00 -20.66 33.53
C GLU A 278 -13.66 -21.48 32.30
N MET A 279 -13.84 -20.93 31.10
CA MET A 279 -13.40 -21.55 29.85
C MET A 279 -11.89 -21.77 29.84
N GLY A 280 -11.12 -20.76 30.25
CA GLY A 280 -9.67 -20.88 30.39
C GLY A 280 -9.24 -21.90 31.46
N ARG A 281 -9.95 -21.98 32.60
CA ARG A 281 -9.68 -23.00 33.64
C ARG A 281 -10.03 -24.42 33.17
N LYS A 282 -11.12 -24.60 32.41
CA LYS A 282 -11.53 -25.91 31.87
C LYS A 282 -10.56 -26.41 30.80
N ASN A 283 -10.01 -25.50 30.00
CA ASN A 283 -8.98 -25.82 29.04
C ASN A 283 -7.61 -25.39 29.59
N ARG A 284 -6.97 -26.24 30.42
CA ARG A 284 -5.65 -26.00 31.05
C ARG A 284 -4.54 -25.52 30.10
N SER A 285 -4.74 -25.65 28.80
CA SER A 285 -3.90 -25.08 27.77
C SER A 285 -3.98 -23.55 27.76
N TYR A 286 -5.15 -22.90 27.85
CA TYR A 286 -5.24 -21.45 27.64
C TYR A 286 -4.48 -20.64 28.70
N GLN A 287 -3.53 -19.82 28.24
CA GLN A 287 -2.83 -18.86 29.08
C GLN A 287 -3.43 -17.47 28.90
N PHE A 288 -3.70 -16.81 30.03
CA PHE A 288 -4.11 -15.41 30.01
C PHE A 288 -2.88 -14.52 30.05
N ALA A 289 -2.88 -13.50 29.19
CA ALA A 289 -1.85 -12.48 29.18
C ALA A 289 -2.48 -11.09 29.14
N ALA A 290 -1.85 -10.13 29.80
CA ALA A 290 -2.08 -8.72 29.57
C ALA A 290 -1.02 -8.20 28.60
N ARG A 291 -1.47 -7.66 27.47
CA ARG A 291 -0.65 -6.78 26.65
C ARG A 291 -0.79 -5.37 27.18
N GLN A 292 0.34 -4.78 27.53
CA GLN A 292 0.40 -3.42 28.05
C GLN A 292 1.26 -2.57 27.14
N GLN A 293 0.83 -1.34 26.89
CA GLN A 293 1.56 -0.41 26.05
C GLN A 293 1.45 1.01 26.62
N GLU A 294 2.58 1.69 26.65
CA GLU A 294 2.72 3.06 27.12
C GLU A 294 2.77 4.03 25.94
N PHE A 295 2.20 5.22 26.15
CA PHE A 295 2.26 6.33 25.21
C PHE A 295 2.44 7.63 25.99
N ARG A 296 2.95 8.65 25.32
CA ARG A 296 3.08 9.98 25.93
C ARG A 296 2.63 11.06 24.97
N SER A 297 1.78 11.97 25.45
CA SER A 297 1.70 13.30 24.87
C SER A 297 2.69 14.21 25.56
N VAL A 298 3.71 14.64 24.80
CA VAL A 298 4.87 15.36 25.33
C VAL A 298 4.51 16.80 25.65
N LEU A 299 3.74 17.47 24.79
CA LEU A 299 3.38 18.88 24.97
C LEU A 299 2.36 19.09 26.08
N SER A 300 1.42 18.16 26.25
CA SER A 300 0.41 18.22 27.32
C SER A 300 0.87 17.55 28.62
N ASP A 301 2.10 17.05 28.66
CA ASP A 301 2.69 16.26 29.76
C ASP A 301 1.77 15.17 30.32
N ASN A 302 1.14 14.39 29.42
CA ASN A 302 0.25 13.30 29.79
C ASN A 302 0.86 11.95 29.40
N ASN A 303 0.84 11.00 30.34
CA ASN A 303 1.16 9.61 30.07
C ASN A 303 -0.13 8.82 29.86
N TYR A 304 -0.14 7.99 28.84
CA TYR A 304 -1.23 7.08 28.57
C TYR A 304 -0.76 5.63 28.72
N PHE A 305 -1.64 4.78 29.20
CA PHE A 305 -1.36 3.37 29.41
C PHE A 305 -2.54 2.53 28.95
N SER A 306 -2.31 1.63 28.00
CA SER A 306 -3.31 0.67 27.55
C SER A 306 -3.08 -0.69 28.19
N SER A 307 -4.17 -1.38 28.51
CA SER A 307 -4.13 -2.80 28.90
C SER A 307 -5.21 -3.58 28.17
N ILE A 308 -4.76 -4.51 27.33
CA ILE A 308 -5.59 -5.46 26.61
C ILE A 308 -5.37 -6.84 27.24
N ILE A 309 -6.46 -7.55 27.50
CA ILE A 309 -6.41 -8.89 28.08
C ILE A 309 -6.71 -9.89 26.97
N GLU A 310 -5.80 -10.83 26.78
CA GLU A 310 -5.79 -11.81 25.71
C GLU A 310 -5.74 -13.23 26.29
N MET A 311 -6.36 -14.18 25.59
CA MET A 311 -6.29 -15.61 25.87
C MET A 311 -5.59 -16.29 24.70
N ALA A 312 -4.47 -16.97 24.96
CA ALA A 312 -3.70 -17.72 23.97
C ALA A 312 -3.94 -19.22 24.12
N ASP A 313 -4.17 -19.93 23.00
CA ASP A 313 -4.16 -21.40 22.95
C ASP A 313 -2.73 -21.89 22.66
N PRO A 314 -2.06 -22.63 23.58
CA PRO A 314 -0.69 -23.10 23.38
C PRO A 314 -0.55 -24.11 22.24
N ALA A 315 -1.62 -24.81 21.86
CA ALA A 315 -1.56 -25.83 20.80
C ALA A 315 -1.26 -25.23 19.41
N TYR A 316 -1.29 -23.89 19.28
CA TYR A 316 -1.12 -23.16 18.03
C TYR A 316 0.10 -22.22 18.04
N LEU A 317 1.03 -22.39 19.00
CA LEU A 317 2.28 -21.65 19.06
C LEU A 317 3.29 -22.04 17.94
N ASP A 318 3.02 -23.08 17.16
CA ASP A 318 3.92 -23.64 16.13
C ASP A 318 3.78 -23.00 14.72
N GLY A 319 3.43 -21.70 14.64
CA GLY A 319 3.85 -20.87 13.49
C GLY A 319 2.83 -20.55 12.39
N TYR A 320 1.53 -20.81 12.54
CA TYR A 320 0.52 -20.31 11.61
C TYR A 320 -0.74 -19.79 12.32
N SER A 321 -1.02 -18.49 12.16
CA SER A 321 -2.23 -17.74 12.56
C SER A 321 -2.69 -17.90 14.03
N SER A 322 -2.52 -16.81 14.77
CA SER A 322 -2.94 -16.62 16.15
C SER A 322 -4.45 -16.72 16.35
N TYR A 323 -4.87 -17.66 17.19
CA TYR A 323 -6.16 -17.59 17.87
C TYR A 323 -6.00 -16.95 19.25
N LEU A 324 -5.46 -15.72 19.29
CA LEU A 324 -5.64 -14.89 20.47
C LEU A 324 -7.10 -14.45 20.53
N LYS A 325 -7.77 -14.83 21.61
CA LYS A 325 -9.12 -14.35 21.90
C LYS A 325 -9.02 -13.19 22.87
N TYR A 326 -9.59 -12.06 22.48
CA TYR A 326 -9.78 -10.94 23.40
C TYR A 326 -10.87 -11.28 24.40
N LEU A 327 -10.76 -10.79 25.63
CA LEU A 327 -11.89 -10.86 26.56
C LEU A 327 -13.10 -10.11 25.97
N PRO A 328 -14.32 -10.66 26.12
CA PRO A 328 -15.53 -9.99 25.66
C PRO A 328 -15.83 -8.74 26.50
N ASP A 329 -16.76 -7.90 26.05
CA ASP A 329 -17.18 -6.65 26.69
C ASP A 329 -16.07 -5.61 26.90
N ASN A 330 -16.40 -4.53 27.61
CA ASN A 330 -15.54 -3.36 27.84
C ASN A 330 -14.47 -3.61 28.92
N GLN A 331 -13.69 -4.67 28.76
CA GLN A 331 -12.68 -5.12 29.72
C GLN A 331 -11.29 -4.58 29.46
N HIS A 332 -11.07 -4.05 28.26
CA HIS A 332 -9.83 -3.36 27.94
C HIS A 332 -9.93 -1.90 28.35
N VAL A 333 -8.79 -1.33 28.73
CA VAL A 333 -8.74 0.03 29.28
C VAL A 333 -7.66 0.86 28.62
N LEU A 334 -7.94 2.16 28.54
CA LEU A 334 -6.93 3.20 28.33
C LEU A 334 -6.97 4.14 29.52
N LEU A 335 -5.82 4.31 30.16
CA LEU A 335 -5.61 5.25 31.26
C LEU A 335 -4.91 6.51 30.75
N ARG A 336 -5.18 7.66 31.38
CA ARG A 336 -4.42 8.91 31.27
C ARG A 336 -4.00 9.35 32.67
N ASN A 337 -2.69 9.41 32.96
CA ASN A 337 -2.15 9.75 34.28
C ASN A 337 -2.80 8.98 35.45
N ASN A 338 -3.16 7.71 35.23
CA ASN A 338 -3.89 6.78 36.12
C ASN A 338 -5.42 6.81 36.04
N ASP A 339 -6.05 7.84 35.46
CA ASP A 339 -7.50 7.88 35.31
C ASP A 339 -7.94 7.01 34.14
N THR A 340 -8.97 6.17 34.34
CA THR A 340 -9.56 5.40 33.23
C THR A 340 -10.35 6.33 32.34
N ILE A 341 -9.80 6.64 31.17
CA ILE A 341 -10.46 7.51 30.19
C ILE A 341 -11.26 6.71 29.16
N ALA A 342 -10.89 5.44 28.91
CA ALA A 342 -11.64 4.57 28.00
C ALA A 342 -11.80 3.15 28.53
N ARG A 343 -12.95 2.55 28.21
CA ARG A 343 -13.22 1.11 28.35
C ARG A 343 -13.79 0.58 27.05
N PHE A 344 -13.27 -0.54 26.56
CA PHE A 344 -13.62 -1.03 25.23
C PHE A 344 -13.47 -2.54 25.07
N LYS A 345 -14.14 -3.06 24.05
CA LYS A 345 -14.01 -4.42 23.54
C LYS A 345 -13.28 -4.42 22.21
N ILE A 346 -12.66 -5.55 21.87
CA ILE A 346 -12.04 -5.77 20.55
C ILE A 346 -12.79 -6.91 19.86
N THR A 347 -13.26 -6.66 18.64
CA THR A 347 -13.84 -7.67 17.75
C THR A 347 -12.92 -7.86 16.55
N VAL A 348 -12.75 -9.10 16.09
CA VAL A 348 -11.92 -9.44 14.92
C VAL A 348 -12.77 -10.07 13.82
N TRP A 349 -12.35 -9.89 12.57
CA TRP A 349 -12.94 -10.55 11.39
C TRP A 349 -14.44 -10.29 11.20
N LYS A 350 -14.92 -9.09 11.55
CA LYS A 350 -16.32 -8.71 11.40
C LYS A 350 -16.62 -8.30 9.96
N ALA A 351 -17.67 -8.89 9.38
CA ALA A 351 -18.11 -8.58 8.03
C ALA A 351 -19.11 -7.41 8.00
N TYR A 352 -19.01 -6.60 6.95
CA TYR A 352 -19.93 -5.52 6.60
C TYR A 352 -20.41 -5.73 5.15
N PRO A 353 -21.46 -6.54 4.93
CA PRO A 353 -21.87 -6.98 3.58
C PRO A 353 -22.29 -5.85 2.64
N GLU A 354 -22.71 -4.71 3.18
CA GLU A 354 -23.10 -3.52 2.44
C GLU A 354 -21.91 -2.72 1.89
N ARG A 355 -20.71 -2.91 2.47
CA ARG A 355 -19.48 -2.23 2.10
C ARG A 355 -18.72 -3.07 1.07
N LYS A 356 -18.44 -2.48 -0.08
CA LYS A 356 -17.90 -3.19 -1.24
C LYS A 356 -16.72 -2.42 -1.84
N PHE A 357 -15.68 -3.18 -2.18
CA PHE A 357 -14.62 -2.74 -3.08
C PHE A 357 -14.97 -3.12 -4.52
N TYR A 358 -14.70 -2.20 -5.44
CA TYR A 358 -14.81 -2.41 -6.88
C TYR A 358 -13.43 -2.73 -7.43
N TYR A 359 -13.08 -4.01 -7.49
CA TYR A 359 -11.76 -4.47 -7.93
C TYR A 359 -11.42 -4.12 -9.38
N ASN A 360 -12.43 -3.83 -10.20
CA ASN A 360 -12.27 -3.33 -11.57
C ASN A 360 -12.05 -1.82 -11.64
N LYS A 361 -12.11 -1.05 -10.54
CA LYS A 361 -11.94 0.40 -10.55
C LYS A 361 -10.72 0.82 -9.75
N LEU A 362 -9.75 1.42 -10.42
CA LEU A 362 -8.43 1.75 -9.87
C LEU A 362 -8.14 3.25 -9.98
N TYR A 363 -7.51 3.80 -8.95
CA TYR A 363 -7.04 5.18 -8.89
C TYR A 363 -5.92 5.29 -7.84
N ASN A 364 -5.59 6.50 -7.38
CA ASN A 364 -4.44 6.74 -6.50
C ASN A 364 -4.74 6.88 -5.01
N GLY A 365 -6.00 6.74 -4.59
CA GLY A 365 -6.42 6.93 -3.20
C GLY A 365 -6.49 8.40 -2.74
N VAL A 366 -6.20 9.36 -3.62
CA VAL A 366 -6.14 10.79 -3.29
C VAL A 366 -7.24 11.55 -4.01
N ASP A 367 -7.32 11.39 -5.33
CA ASP A 367 -8.23 12.12 -6.20
C ASP A 367 -8.75 11.21 -7.31
N THR A 368 -9.95 11.49 -7.79
CA THR A 368 -10.61 10.66 -8.80
C THR A 368 -10.37 11.14 -10.23
N ASN A 369 -9.42 12.07 -10.45
CA ASN A 369 -9.22 12.68 -11.78
C ASN A 369 -8.78 11.66 -12.84
N LEU A 370 -8.03 10.63 -12.42
CA LEU A 370 -7.67 9.50 -13.27
C LEU A 370 -8.04 8.18 -12.59
N MET A 371 -9.35 7.96 -12.49
CA MET A 371 -9.90 6.66 -12.14
C MET A 371 -10.10 5.83 -13.42
N LEU A 372 -9.53 4.63 -13.45
CA LEU A 372 -9.65 3.70 -14.57
C LEU A 372 -10.56 2.54 -14.20
N GLU A 373 -11.34 2.10 -15.18
CA GLU A 373 -12.02 0.81 -15.12
C GLU A 373 -11.19 -0.21 -15.90
N VAL A 374 -10.69 -1.24 -15.21
CA VAL A 374 -9.82 -2.27 -15.76
C VAL A 374 -10.53 -3.61 -15.90
N GLU A 375 -10.12 -4.40 -16.88
CA GLU A 375 -10.62 -5.76 -17.06
C GLU A 375 -10.12 -6.67 -15.92
N MET A 376 -11.07 -7.30 -15.20
CA MET A 376 -10.77 -8.24 -14.12
C MET A 376 -11.45 -9.59 -14.37
N PRO A 377 -10.73 -10.72 -14.28
CA PRO A 377 -11.32 -12.04 -14.43
C PRO A 377 -12.24 -12.35 -13.24
N LYS A 378 -13.54 -12.12 -13.45
CA LYS A 378 -14.68 -12.27 -12.52
C LYS A 378 -14.65 -11.29 -11.33
N LEU A 379 -15.74 -10.54 -11.19
CA LEU A 379 -16.07 -9.70 -10.03
C LEU A 379 -15.98 -10.53 -8.74
N ARG A 380 -14.84 -10.50 -8.05
CA ARG A 380 -14.77 -10.88 -6.64
C ARG A 380 -15.22 -9.68 -5.83
N THR A 381 -16.52 -9.37 -5.78
CA THR A 381 -16.99 -8.52 -4.68
C THR A 381 -16.88 -9.37 -3.41
N THR A 382 -15.73 -9.35 -2.75
CA THR A 382 -15.62 -9.87 -1.40
C THR A 382 -16.18 -8.83 -0.45
N GLU A 383 -17.04 -9.29 0.47
CA GLU A 383 -17.56 -8.47 1.56
C GLU A 383 -16.40 -7.81 2.30
N TYR A 384 -16.56 -6.54 2.68
CA TYR A 384 -15.59 -5.89 3.55
C TYR A 384 -15.54 -6.62 4.88
N GLN A 385 -14.39 -7.17 5.22
CA GLN A 385 -14.15 -7.80 6.50
C GLN A 385 -13.06 -7.03 7.23
N THR A 386 -13.41 -6.40 8.35
CA THR A 386 -12.42 -5.72 9.18
C THR A 386 -11.60 -6.77 9.94
N PRO A 387 -10.26 -6.71 9.88
CA PRO A 387 -9.42 -7.55 10.74
C PRO A 387 -9.62 -7.19 12.22
N GLN A 388 -10.03 -5.95 12.53
CA GLN A 388 -10.12 -5.47 13.90
C GLN A 388 -11.03 -4.25 14.08
N GLU A 389 -11.89 -4.32 15.08
CA GLU A 389 -12.76 -3.22 15.53
C GLU A 389 -12.66 -3.02 17.04
N PHE A 390 -12.43 -1.78 17.46
CA PHE A 390 -12.49 -1.34 18.85
C PHE A 390 -13.81 -0.59 19.05
N GLU A 391 -14.58 -0.94 20.07
CA GLU A 391 -15.85 -0.26 20.37
C GLU A 391 -15.97 -0.09 21.89
N GLY A 392 -16.40 1.08 22.34
CA GLY A 392 -16.50 1.35 23.77
C GLY A 392 -16.89 2.78 24.09
N VAL A 393 -16.49 3.23 25.27
CA VAL A 393 -16.70 4.59 25.76
C VAL A 393 -15.34 5.22 26.06
N ILE A 394 -15.14 6.46 25.62
CA ILE A 394 -13.98 7.31 25.93
C ILE A 394 -14.46 8.72 26.30
N PHE A 395 -13.94 9.27 27.41
CA PHE A 395 -14.43 10.55 27.96
C PHE A 395 -15.96 10.59 28.07
N GLU A 396 -16.55 9.50 28.56
CA GLU A 396 -18.00 9.31 28.72
C GLU A 396 -18.83 9.32 27.43
N LYS A 397 -18.19 9.38 26.25
CA LYS A 397 -18.85 9.35 24.94
C LYS A 397 -18.53 8.05 24.20
N PRO A 398 -19.45 7.53 23.37
CA PRO A 398 -19.18 6.32 22.61
C PRO A 398 -18.10 6.56 21.57
N PHE A 399 -17.24 5.57 21.32
CA PHE A 399 -16.27 5.59 20.23
C PHE A 399 -16.22 4.26 19.51
N LYS A 400 -15.73 4.30 18.27
CA LYS A 400 -15.46 3.12 17.47
C LYS A 400 -14.24 3.34 16.58
N VAL A 401 -13.35 2.37 16.53
CA VAL A 401 -12.26 2.34 15.54
C VAL A 401 -12.40 1.08 14.71
N ILE A 402 -12.49 1.22 13.38
CA ILE A 402 -12.55 0.10 12.44
C ILE A 402 -11.26 0.11 11.62
N ALA A 403 -10.46 -0.95 11.72
CA ALA A 403 -9.29 -1.12 10.85
C ALA A 403 -9.76 -1.61 9.47
N ALA A 404 -9.28 -0.97 8.40
CA ALA A 404 -9.49 -1.45 7.06
C ALA A 404 -8.73 -2.77 6.81
N PRO A 405 -9.14 -3.59 5.82
CA PRO A 405 -8.40 -4.77 5.40
C PRO A 405 -6.92 -4.46 5.13
N ALA A 406 -6.03 -5.39 5.49
CA ALA A 406 -4.57 -5.21 5.44
C ALA A 406 -4.05 -3.98 6.20
N PHE A 407 -4.81 -3.45 7.16
CA PHE A 407 -4.46 -2.29 7.99
C PHE A 407 -4.09 -1.04 7.18
N THR A 408 -4.66 -0.86 5.98
CA THR A 408 -4.30 0.25 5.09
C THR A 408 -4.68 1.61 5.66
N TYR A 409 -5.77 1.68 6.43
CA TYR A 409 -6.21 2.84 7.19
C TYR A 409 -7.14 2.42 8.32
N ARG A 410 -7.52 3.38 9.17
CA ARG A 410 -8.45 3.22 10.29
C ARG A 410 -9.54 4.27 10.20
N GLU A 411 -10.78 3.83 10.34
CA GLU A 411 -11.97 4.67 10.47
C GLU A 411 -12.19 4.96 11.96
N ILE A 412 -12.16 6.22 12.36
CA ILE A 412 -12.28 6.62 13.76
C ILE A 412 -13.58 7.40 13.93
N TYR A 413 -14.49 6.81 14.69
CA TYR A 413 -15.78 7.38 15.04
C TYR A 413 -15.78 7.80 16.51
N PHE A 414 -16.36 8.96 16.78
CA PHE A 414 -16.54 9.49 18.12
C PHE A 414 -17.94 10.10 18.22
N ASN A 415 -18.62 9.80 19.33
CA ASN A 415 -20.03 10.14 19.52
C ASN A 415 -20.92 9.74 18.32
N ASN A 416 -20.69 8.55 17.77
CA ASN A 416 -21.39 8.01 16.59
C ASN A 416 -21.19 8.76 15.26
N HIS A 417 -20.22 9.66 15.16
CA HIS A 417 -19.85 10.35 13.93
C HIS A 417 -18.46 9.94 13.48
N LEU A 418 -18.25 9.77 12.16
CA LEU A 418 -16.91 9.61 11.60
C LEU A 418 -16.17 10.93 11.76
N VAL A 419 -15.17 10.97 12.63
CA VAL A 419 -14.44 12.20 12.95
C VAL A 419 -13.07 12.25 12.30
N MET A 420 -12.49 11.09 11.98
CA MET A 420 -11.13 11.01 11.46
C MET A 420 -10.89 9.73 10.65
N LEU A 421 -10.06 9.84 9.61
CA LEU A 421 -9.37 8.71 9.01
C LEU A 421 -7.88 8.80 9.32
N ALA A 422 -7.27 7.70 9.72
CA ALA A 422 -5.84 7.65 10.00
C ALA A 422 -5.18 6.48 9.28
N LYS A 423 -4.14 6.77 8.51
CA LYS A 423 -3.33 5.81 7.78
C LYS A 423 -1.97 5.66 8.46
N GLY A 424 -1.47 4.43 8.46
CA GLY A 424 -0.16 4.08 8.99
C GLY A 424 -0.20 2.71 9.64
N PHE A 425 0.96 2.13 9.91
CA PHE A 425 1.02 0.78 10.45
C PHE A 425 1.03 0.76 11.98
N SER A 426 2.16 1.12 12.60
CA SER A 426 2.33 1.17 14.07
C SER A 426 1.96 2.52 14.68
N TYR A 427 1.83 3.55 13.83
CA TYR A 427 1.52 4.92 14.23
C TYR A 427 0.87 5.66 13.06
N PRO A 428 0.16 6.78 13.30
CA PRO A 428 -0.44 7.57 12.23
C PRO A 428 0.65 8.28 11.41
N GLU A 429 0.68 8.00 10.11
CA GLU A 429 1.54 8.66 9.12
C GLU A 429 0.79 9.78 8.39
N TYR A 430 -0.49 9.55 8.11
CA TYR A 430 -1.38 10.51 7.47
C TYR A 430 -2.75 10.50 8.13
N ILE A 431 -3.32 11.68 8.30
CA ILE A 431 -4.63 11.85 8.94
C ILE A 431 -5.51 12.75 8.10
N ILE A 432 -6.79 12.41 7.97
CA ILE A 432 -7.82 13.33 7.53
C ILE A 432 -8.74 13.57 8.73
N LEU A 433 -8.76 14.80 9.22
CA LEU A 433 -9.62 15.24 10.32
C LEU A 433 -10.88 15.89 9.75
N PHE A 434 -12.05 15.34 10.06
CA PHE A 434 -13.34 15.88 9.61
C PHE A 434 -13.97 16.83 10.61
N ASP A 435 -13.81 16.54 11.90
CA ASP A 435 -14.37 17.36 12.97
C ASP A 435 -13.28 18.24 13.61
N THR A 436 -13.34 19.54 13.34
CA THR A 436 -12.43 20.54 13.89
C THR A 436 -12.79 20.96 15.32
N LYS A 437 -13.92 20.49 15.88
CA LYS A 437 -14.36 20.80 17.25
C LYS A 437 -13.77 19.86 18.30
N LEU A 438 -13.14 18.76 17.89
CA LEU A 438 -12.47 17.86 18.82
C LEU A 438 -11.34 18.60 19.54
N SER A 439 -11.30 18.44 20.85
CA SER A 439 -10.18 18.91 21.66
C SER A 439 -8.90 18.14 21.33
N ALA A 440 -7.74 18.73 21.61
CA ALA A 440 -6.45 18.06 21.44
C ALA A 440 -6.41 16.72 22.21
N ALA A 441 -6.92 16.68 23.44
CA ALA A 441 -6.98 15.46 24.25
C ALA A 441 -7.88 14.37 23.63
N GLU A 442 -9.01 14.74 23.01
CA GLU A 442 -9.86 13.79 22.27
C GLU A 442 -9.12 13.24 21.05
N ILE A 443 -8.45 14.09 20.27
CA ILE A 443 -7.67 13.68 19.09
C ILE A 443 -6.53 12.73 19.49
N GLU A 444 -5.75 13.08 20.52
CA GLU A 444 -4.64 12.27 21.03
C GLU A 444 -5.12 10.88 21.46
N ALA A 445 -6.15 10.82 22.30
CA ALA A 445 -6.60 9.56 22.86
C ALA A 445 -7.26 8.65 21.81
N LEU A 446 -7.99 9.23 20.85
CA LEU A 446 -8.55 8.48 19.71
C LEU A 446 -7.44 7.94 18.79
N LEU A 447 -6.38 8.73 18.53
CA LEU A 447 -5.22 8.25 17.78
C LEU A 447 -4.45 7.16 18.51
N ILE A 448 -4.27 7.29 19.83
CA ILE A 448 -3.64 6.25 20.64
C ILE A 448 -4.45 4.96 20.54
N LEU A 449 -5.77 5.01 20.81
CA LEU A 449 -6.67 3.85 20.70
C LEU A 449 -6.58 3.18 19.33
N ALA A 450 -6.55 3.98 18.27
CA ALA A 450 -6.49 3.47 16.91
C ALA A 450 -5.21 2.68 16.63
N PHE A 451 -4.08 3.05 17.25
CA PHE A 451 -2.76 2.48 16.97
C PHE A 451 -2.17 1.67 18.13
N ILE A 452 -2.99 1.22 19.08
CA ILE A 452 -2.56 0.23 20.07
C ILE A 452 -2.09 -1.03 19.33
N GLU A 453 -0.91 -1.53 19.68
CA GLU A 453 -0.37 -2.74 19.10
C GLU A 453 -1.24 -3.94 19.48
N THR A 454 -1.60 -4.72 18.46
CA THR A 454 -2.35 -5.96 18.64
C THR A 454 -1.79 -7.04 17.71
N GLU A 455 -2.13 -8.29 17.96
CA GLU A 455 -1.48 -9.41 17.29
C GLU A 455 -1.77 -9.55 15.79
N PRO A 456 -3.01 -9.29 15.29
CA PRO A 456 -3.25 -9.17 13.86
C PRO A 456 -2.34 -8.14 13.20
N MET A 457 -1.95 -7.06 13.91
CA MET A 457 -0.98 -6.10 13.40
C MET A 457 0.47 -6.61 13.46
N MET A 458 0.87 -7.46 14.42
CA MET A 458 2.25 -7.95 14.45
C MET A 458 2.57 -8.93 13.32
N GLY A 459 1.59 -9.75 12.91
CA GLY A 459 1.76 -10.67 11.77
C GLY A 459 2.09 -9.98 10.45
N PHE A 460 1.63 -8.73 10.25
CA PHE A 460 1.95 -7.93 9.06
C PHE A 460 3.26 -7.12 9.19
N LYS A 461 3.91 -7.02 10.37
CA LYS A 461 5.24 -6.35 10.47
C LYS A 461 6.34 -7.13 9.73
N ASN A 462 6.10 -8.42 9.52
CA ASN A 462 7.06 -9.37 8.95
C ASN A 462 6.79 -9.69 7.45
N LEU A 463 5.81 -9.01 6.84
CA LEU A 463 5.53 -9.01 5.40
C LEU A 463 5.95 -7.65 4.82
#